data_AF-E6X5D5-F1
#
_entry.id   AF-E6X5D5-F1
#
_cell.length_a   1.000
_cell.length_b   1.000
_cell.length_c   1.000
_cell.angle_alpha   90.00
_cell.angle_beta   90.00
_cell.angle_gamma   90.00
#
_symmetry.space_group_name_H-M   'P 1'
#
loop_
_entity.id
_entity.type
_entity.pdbx_description
1 polymer ?
#
loop_
_entity_poly.entity_id
_entity_poly.type
_entity_poly.pdbx_seq_one_letter_code
_entity_poly.pdbx_strand_id
1 'polypeptide(L)'
;MGLKERRIIQAFQNDLFPALETEINTVAGYTIPLSISWNTLIEDRFSHLYNDTYPKIYFLPLIDAFKSICVDNMGIELLKSGLKNVVIINENNEHNLERAITFEDGVLKIDHSPIINADKVADRTARIISLLEEKLEDVAEKTTEARTQTPTASSESANKPKEEQQVPKVELQELYNQSFVISNEKQEIFSEMVADLGWSCDMLEGKLTFGEDKVFDIQILGTYAENEKSWLWAWANNQSGIPEKFLQTALGIKAIGEAYQIEELITPKKELDADPGAYFSTIASAMLKESCYVPLSFKGLTVYVTVSSKEADSKAKTAPALICAHFSKVAANYKFPHKYSLYFYLKAKGYDVEFTGNNIIAKKDADQILGIFDLKGRLMKISNSKITVQA
;
A
#
# COMPACT_ATOMS: atom_id res chain seq x y z
N MET A 1 -4.45 34.29 23.21
CA MET A 1 -4.68 33.95 21.79
C MET A 1 -4.59 35.20 20.92
N GLY A 2 -3.63 35.26 20.00
CA GLY A 2 -3.53 36.35 19.03
C GLY A 2 -4.54 36.22 17.88
N LEU A 3 -4.80 37.33 17.17
CA LEU A 3 -5.70 37.38 16.02
C LEU A 3 -5.24 36.47 14.87
N LYS A 4 -3.92 36.26 14.75
CA LYS A 4 -3.29 35.46 13.69
C LYS A 4 -3.61 33.98 13.85
N GLU A 5 -3.46 33.44 15.05
CA GLU A 5 -3.74 32.04 15.38
C GLU A 5 -5.23 31.72 15.21
N ARG A 6 -6.12 32.67 15.57
CA ARG A 6 -7.57 32.56 15.34
C ARG A 6 -7.90 32.38 13.87
N ARG A 7 -7.28 33.19 13.00
CA ARG A 7 -7.52 33.15 11.55
C ARG A 7 -7.02 31.84 10.93
N ILE A 8 -5.90 31.30 11.40
CA ILE A 8 -5.36 30.04 10.88
C ILE A 8 -6.27 28.86 11.27
N ILE A 9 -6.73 28.80 12.52
CA ILE A 9 -7.65 27.76 12.97
C ILE A 9 -8.99 27.87 12.24
N GLN A 10 -9.50 29.08 12.06
CA GLN A 10 -10.72 29.31 11.28
C GLN A 10 -10.55 28.88 9.81
N ALA A 11 -9.39 29.13 9.19
CA ALA A 11 -9.09 28.63 7.86
C ALA A 11 -9.07 27.10 7.83
N PHE A 12 -8.42 26.44 8.80
CA PHE A 12 -8.44 24.98 8.91
C PHE A 12 -9.87 24.42 9.02
N GLN A 13 -10.70 25.03 9.88
CA GLN A 13 -12.10 24.64 10.09
C GLN A 13 -12.94 24.76 8.80
N ASN A 14 -12.67 25.76 7.97
CA ASN A 14 -13.44 25.99 6.75
C ASN A 14 -12.91 25.18 5.55
N ASP A 15 -11.59 25.02 5.46
CA ASP A 15 -10.95 24.56 4.22
C ASP A 15 -10.53 23.08 4.27
N LEU A 16 -10.17 22.55 5.45
CA LEU A 16 -9.60 21.21 5.60
C LEU A 16 -10.45 20.27 6.46
N PHE A 17 -10.99 20.77 7.57
CA PHE A 17 -11.79 19.96 8.49
C PHE A 17 -13.03 19.30 7.84
N PRO A 18 -13.80 19.94 6.94
CA PRO A 18 -15.01 19.31 6.39
C PRO A 18 -14.71 18.03 5.60
N ALA A 19 -13.57 17.97 4.90
CA ALA A 19 -13.15 16.78 4.17
C ALA A 19 -12.76 15.65 5.13
N LEU A 20 -12.06 15.97 6.22
CA LEU A 20 -11.66 15.01 7.25
C LEU A 20 -12.89 14.46 8.00
N GLU A 21 -13.83 15.33 8.37
CA GLU A 21 -15.10 14.93 9.00
C GLU A 21 -15.93 14.05 8.06
N THR A 22 -15.99 14.38 6.77
CA THR A 22 -16.67 13.56 5.77
C THR A 22 -16.02 12.18 5.65
N GLU A 23 -14.69 12.11 5.62
CA GLU A 23 -13.97 10.83 5.56
C GLU A 23 -14.22 9.99 6.82
N ILE A 24 -14.15 10.59 8.02
CA ILE A 24 -14.47 9.93 9.30
C ILE A 24 -15.87 9.31 9.25
N ASN A 25 -16.88 10.09 8.85
CA ASN A 25 -18.26 9.61 8.78
C ASN A 25 -18.46 8.52 7.72
N THR A 26 -17.73 8.62 6.60
CA THR A 26 -17.80 7.64 5.51
C THR A 26 -17.25 6.30 5.97
N VAL A 27 -16.08 6.28 6.63
CA VAL A 27 -15.45 5.03 7.07
C VAL A 27 -16.18 4.41 8.26
N ALA A 28 -16.82 5.23 9.11
CA ALA A 28 -17.63 4.76 10.22
C ALA A 28 -18.99 4.21 9.78
N GLY A 29 -19.49 4.58 8.60
CA GLY A 29 -20.82 4.23 8.12
C GLY A 29 -21.98 5.00 8.79
N TYR A 30 -21.69 5.98 9.64
CA TYR A 30 -22.65 6.88 10.28
C TYR A 30 -22.00 8.20 10.67
N THR A 31 -22.80 9.21 11.03
CA THR A 31 -22.29 10.49 11.52
C THR A 31 -21.79 10.35 12.95
N ILE A 32 -20.48 10.49 13.16
CA ILE A 32 -19.86 10.46 14.48
C ILE A 32 -19.99 11.83 15.15
N PRO A 33 -20.53 11.89 16.38
CA PRO A 33 -20.50 13.12 17.16
C PRO A 33 -19.05 13.51 17.49
N LEU A 34 -18.65 14.70 17.05
CA LEU A 34 -17.31 15.26 17.25
C LEU A 34 -17.40 16.53 18.11
N SER A 35 -16.76 16.50 19.27
CA SER A 35 -16.66 17.63 20.20
C SER A 35 -15.22 18.15 20.23
N ILE A 36 -14.95 19.22 19.46
CA ILE A 36 -13.59 19.74 19.28
C ILE A 36 -13.41 21.08 20.01
N SER A 37 -12.51 21.10 20.98
CA SER A 37 -12.18 22.30 21.76
C SER A 37 -11.07 23.11 21.08
N TRP A 38 -11.37 23.71 19.92
CA TRP A 38 -10.40 24.40 19.06
C TRP A 38 -9.53 25.45 19.76
N ASN A 39 -10.07 26.13 20.77
CA ASN A 39 -9.33 27.15 21.53
C ASN A 39 -8.19 26.56 22.39
N THR A 40 -8.18 25.25 22.62
CA THR A 40 -7.15 24.54 23.38
C THR A 40 -6.02 24.01 22.49
N LEU A 41 -6.27 23.84 21.19
CA LEU A 41 -5.32 23.27 20.22
C LEU A 41 -4.25 24.27 19.77
N ILE A 42 -3.92 25.26 20.60
CA ILE A 42 -3.05 26.38 20.22
C ILE A 42 -1.71 26.23 20.92
N GLU A 43 -0.64 26.28 20.14
CA GLU A 43 0.72 26.42 20.65
C GLU A 43 1.43 27.62 19.99
N ASP A 44 1.75 28.60 20.84
CA ASP A 44 2.37 29.86 20.39
C ASP A 44 3.66 29.56 19.63
N ARG A 45 3.86 30.20 18.47
CA ARG A 45 4.98 30.06 17.50
C ARG A 45 4.86 28.93 16.48
N PHE A 46 3.94 27.98 16.62
CA PHE A 46 3.81 26.83 15.71
C PHE A 46 2.56 26.85 14.84
N SER A 47 1.83 27.96 14.79
CA SER A 47 0.58 28.07 14.02
C SER A 47 0.72 27.80 12.51
N HIS A 48 1.90 27.95 11.95
CA HIS A 48 2.19 27.60 10.55
C HIS A 48 2.16 26.08 10.28
N LEU A 49 2.16 25.24 11.32
CA LEU A 49 2.16 23.79 11.22
C LEU A 49 0.76 23.17 11.34
N TYR A 50 -0.25 23.89 11.84
CA TYR A 50 -1.57 23.31 12.17
C TYR A 50 -2.24 22.58 11.00
N ASN A 51 -2.09 23.11 9.78
CA ASN A 51 -2.63 22.45 8.58
C ASN A 51 -2.01 21.08 8.30
N ASP A 52 -0.79 20.82 8.76
CA ASP A 52 -0.11 19.53 8.67
C ASP A 52 -0.31 18.67 9.93
N THR A 53 -0.22 19.28 11.11
CA THR A 53 -0.19 18.52 12.37
C THR A 53 -1.58 18.14 12.88
N TYR A 54 -2.61 18.99 12.70
CA TYR A 54 -3.96 18.65 13.14
C TYR A 54 -4.50 17.38 12.48
N PRO A 55 -4.41 17.20 11.14
CA PRO A 55 -4.80 15.95 10.49
C PRO A 55 -4.09 14.75 11.10
N LYS A 56 -2.76 14.80 11.22
CA LYS A 56 -1.95 13.66 11.68
C LYS A 56 -2.12 13.32 13.16
N ILE A 57 -2.48 14.29 14.00
CA ILE A 57 -2.63 14.07 15.44
C ILE A 57 -4.05 13.63 15.77
N TYR A 58 -5.06 14.29 15.22
CA TYR A 58 -6.43 14.13 15.69
C TYR A 58 -7.35 13.38 14.74
N PHE A 59 -7.13 13.43 13.42
CA PHE A 59 -8.14 12.98 12.45
C PHE A 59 -7.71 11.73 11.67
N LEU A 60 -6.50 11.69 11.12
CA LEU A 60 -5.98 10.52 10.40
C LEU A 60 -5.94 9.25 11.27
N PRO A 61 -5.50 9.31 12.55
CA PRO A 61 -5.58 8.14 13.43
C PRO A 61 -7.00 7.62 13.64
N LEU A 62 -8.01 8.50 13.70
CA LEU A 62 -9.42 8.11 13.80
C LEU A 62 -9.89 7.44 12.52
N ILE A 63 -9.59 8.04 11.36
CA ILE A 63 -9.96 7.52 10.05
C ILE A 63 -9.39 6.10 9.88
N ASP A 64 -8.10 5.92 10.15
CA ASP A 64 -7.44 4.63 9.95
C ASP A 64 -7.93 3.59 10.97
N ALA A 65 -8.21 3.99 12.22
CA ALA A 65 -8.78 3.10 13.22
C ALA A 65 -10.20 2.66 12.83
N PHE A 66 -11.05 3.57 12.37
CA PHE A 66 -12.40 3.22 11.93
C PHE A 66 -12.40 2.40 10.65
N LYS A 67 -11.48 2.63 9.71
CA LYS A 67 -11.27 1.70 8.57
C LYS A 67 -10.95 0.28 9.03
N SER A 68 -10.22 0.14 10.13
CA SER A 68 -9.88 -1.16 10.71
C SER A 68 -11.03 -1.82 11.47
N ILE A 69 -11.89 -1.04 12.14
CA ILE A 69 -12.99 -1.56 12.96
C ILE A 69 -14.25 -1.78 12.12
N CYS A 70 -14.54 -0.89 11.18
CA CYS A 70 -15.76 -0.89 10.35
C CYS A 70 -15.56 -1.60 9.00
N VAL A 71 -14.83 -2.73 9.00
CA VAL A 71 -14.58 -3.52 7.78
C VAL A 71 -15.85 -4.23 7.30
N ASP A 72 -16.78 -4.51 8.21
CA ASP A 72 -18.06 -5.16 7.94
C ASP A 72 -19.23 -4.48 8.69
N ASN A 73 -20.45 -4.93 8.41
CA ASN A 73 -21.65 -4.40 9.05
C ASN A 73 -21.68 -4.63 10.57
N MET A 74 -21.02 -5.67 11.08
CA MET A 74 -20.97 -5.96 12.50
C MET A 74 -20.11 -4.92 13.24
N GLY A 75 -18.93 -4.62 12.71
CA GLY A 75 -18.04 -3.58 13.22
C GLY A 75 -18.65 -2.17 13.15
N ILE A 76 -19.40 -1.87 12.09
CA ILE A 76 -20.16 -0.61 11.97
C ILE A 76 -21.21 -0.50 13.09
N GLU A 77 -22.03 -1.54 13.29
CA GLU A 77 -23.08 -1.51 14.32
C GLU A 77 -22.50 -1.55 15.75
N LEU A 78 -21.38 -2.24 15.95
CA LEU A 78 -20.65 -2.24 17.22
C LEU A 78 -20.08 -0.85 17.53
N LEU A 79 -19.43 -0.20 16.56
CA LEU A 79 -18.94 1.17 16.73
C LEU A 79 -20.09 2.14 17.03
N LYS A 80 -21.19 2.04 16.29
CA LYS A 80 -22.37 2.89 16.46
C LYS A 80 -23.07 2.72 17.82
N SER A 81 -23.03 1.52 18.39
CA SER A 81 -23.63 1.24 19.70
C SER A 81 -22.69 1.56 20.87
N GLY A 82 -21.38 1.38 20.70
CA GLY A 82 -20.38 1.60 21.73
C GLY A 82 -19.77 3.00 21.76
N LEU A 83 -19.58 3.66 20.61
CA LEU A 83 -18.98 5.00 20.50
C LEU A 83 -20.06 6.08 20.42
N LYS A 84 -20.20 6.83 21.52
CA LYS A 84 -21.18 7.92 21.67
C LYS A 84 -20.64 9.28 21.22
N ASN A 85 -19.35 9.54 21.44
CA ASN A 85 -18.74 10.83 21.13
C ASN A 85 -17.23 10.70 20.98
N VAL A 86 -16.63 11.53 20.15
CA VAL A 86 -15.19 11.74 20.08
C VAL A 86 -14.87 13.15 20.55
N VAL A 87 -14.03 13.27 21.58
CA VAL A 87 -13.62 14.54 22.18
C VAL A 87 -12.18 14.83 21.79
N ILE A 88 -11.93 15.95 21.12
CA ILE A 88 -10.59 16.42 20.76
C ILE A 88 -10.28 17.69 21.54
N ILE A 89 -9.19 17.65 22.31
CA ILE A 89 -8.80 18.73 23.21
C ILE A 89 -7.28 18.74 23.41
N ASN A 90 -6.75 19.82 23.98
CA ASN A 90 -5.39 19.90 24.47
C ASN A 90 -5.36 20.71 25.77
N GLU A 91 -5.68 20.05 26.88
CA GLU A 91 -5.67 20.66 28.22
C GLU A 91 -4.30 20.52 28.89
N ASN A 92 -3.65 19.39 28.64
CA ASN A 92 -2.48 18.97 29.41
C ASN A 92 -1.17 18.99 28.60
N ASN A 93 -1.22 19.39 27.33
CA ASN A 93 -0.10 19.30 26.39
C ASN A 93 0.55 17.89 26.42
N GLU A 94 -0.28 16.86 26.44
CA GLU A 94 0.19 15.49 26.62
C GLU A 94 0.91 14.99 25.37
N HIS A 95 1.91 14.14 25.58
CA HIS A 95 2.73 13.53 24.53
C HIS A 95 2.85 12.01 24.69
N ASN A 96 2.41 11.48 25.85
CA ASN A 96 2.31 10.06 26.12
C ASN A 96 0.95 9.54 25.63
N LEU A 97 0.98 8.55 24.74
CA LEU A 97 -0.21 8.02 24.08
C LEU A 97 -1.23 7.39 25.04
N GLU A 98 -0.75 6.71 26.09
CA GLU A 98 -1.61 6.02 27.06
C GLU A 98 -2.47 7.01 27.86
N ARG A 99 -1.92 8.19 28.14
CA ARG A 99 -2.62 9.27 28.85
C ARG A 99 -3.40 10.18 27.91
N ALA A 100 -2.87 10.42 26.72
CA ALA A 100 -3.48 11.31 25.74
C ALA A 100 -4.75 10.73 25.11
N ILE A 101 -4.79 9.41 24.91
CA ILE A 101 -5.88 8.74 24.22
C ILE A 101 -6.51 7.74 25.18
N THR A 102 -7.77 8.01 25.53
CA THR A 102 -8.56 7.18 26.44
C THR A 102 -9.94 6.92 25.86
N PHE A 103 -10.53 5.79 26.25
CA PHE A 103 -11.90 5.44 25.91
C PHE A 103 -12.63 4.95 27.15
N GLU A 104 -13.65 5.70 27.55
CA GLU A 104 -14.43 5.49 28.78
C GLU A 104 -15.89 5.86 28.53
N ASP A 105 -16.82 5.00 28.97
CA ASP A 105 -18.28 5.19 28.87
C ASP A 105 -18.83 5.54 27.47
N GLY A 106 -18.10 5.16 26.43
CA GLY A 106 -18.42 5.44 25.03
C GLY A 106 -17.87 6.77 24.51
N VAL A 107 -16.97 7.42 25.26
CA VAL A 107 -16.30 8.64 24.84
C VAL A 107 -14.83 8.34 24.53
N LEU A 108 -14.46 8.51 23.27
CA LEU A 108 -13.05 8.48 22.84
C LEU A 108 -12.47 9.89 22.99
N LYS A 109 -11.60 10.09 23.98
CA LYS A 109 -10.94 11.37 24.24
C LYS A 109 -9.52 11.34 23.64
N ILE A 110 -9.19 12.35 22.85
CA ILE A 110 -7.84 12.66 22.38
C ILE A 110 -7.44 14.01 22.97
N ASP A 111 -6.74 13.97 24.11
CA ASP A 111 -6.12 15.11 24.79
C ASP A 111 -4.61 15.09 24.51
N HIS A 112 -4.22 15.68 23.39
CA HIS A 112 -2.84 15.60 22.90
C HIS A 112 -2.35 16.97 22.45
N SER A 113 -1.06 17.22 22.60
CA SER A 113 -0.39 18.39 22.01
C SER A 113 -0.69 18.52 20.51
N PRO A 114 -0.95 19.74 20.00
CA PRO A 114 -1.26 19.99 18.59
C PRO A 114 -0.06 19.92 17.65
N ILE A 115 1.16 19.80 18.17
CA ILE A 115 2.41 19.89 17.39
C ILE A 115 3.30 18.68 17.60
N ILE A 116 3.46 18.23 18.85
CA ILE A 116 4.48 17.24 19.19
C ILE A 116 4.11 15.86 18.64
N ASN A 117 5.11 15.11 18.17
CA ASN A 117 4.96 13.74 17.66
C ASN A 117 3.89 13.60 16.56
N ALA A 118 3.66 14.64 15.75
CA ALA A 118 2.65 14.63 14.70
C ALA A 118 2.81 13.47 13.72
N ASP A 119 4.03 13.03 13.41
CA ASP A 119 4.24 11.92 12.46
C ASP A 119 4.00 10.53 13.05
N LYS A 120 3.77 10.40 14.37
CA LYS A 120 3.42 9.13 15.04
C LYS A 120 1.96 8.70 14.84
N VAL A 121 1.48 8.81 13.60
CA VAL A 121 0.09 8.49 13.24
C VAL A 121 -0.22 7.04 13.55
N ALA A 122 0.62 6.10 13.10
CA ALA A 122 0.45 4.67 13.31
C ALA A 122 0.38 4.29 14.80
N ASP A 123 1.22 4.88 15.64
CA ASP A 123 1.24 4.62 17.08
C ASP A 123 -0.10 5.06 17.72
N ARG A 124 -0.65 6.21 17.30
CA ARG A 124 -1.98 6.67 17.73
C ARG A 124 -3.11 5.79 17.18
N THR A 125 -3.04 5.40 15.92
CA THR A 125 -4.02 4.49 15.29
C THR A 125 -4.08 3.18 16.07
N ALA A 126 -2.93 2.56 16.34
CA ALA A 126 -2.85 1.31 17.10
C ALA A 126 -3.42 1.47 18.52
N ARG A 127 -3.16 2.61 19.18
CA ARG A 127 -3.75 2.91 20.49
C ARG A 127 -5.27 3.02 20.43
N ILE A 128 -5.82 3.72 19.44
CA ILE A 128 -7.28 3.88 19.27
C ILE A 128 -7.92 2.51 18.99
N ILE A 129 -7.34 1.72 18.07
CA ILE A 129 -7.81 0.36 17.77
C ILE A 129 -7.84 -0.49 19.03
N SER A 130 -6.72 -0.56 19.76
CA SER A 130 -6.62 -1.37 20.97
C SER A 130 -7.66 -0.98 22.03
N LEU A 131 -7.92 0.31 22.23
CA LEU A 131 -8.91 0.78 23.19
C LEU A 131 -10.34 0.43 22.79
N LEU A 132 -10.65 0.51 21.50
CA LEU A 132 -11.98 0.19 20.99
C LEU A 132 -12.18 -1.33 21.01
N GLU A 133 -11.23 -2.13 20.53
CA GLU A 133 -11.33 -3.60 20.60
C GLU A 133 -11.48 -4.11 22.04
N GLU A 134 -10.79 -3.51 23.02
CA GLU A 134 -10.86 -3.95 24.42
C GLU A 134 -12.18 -3.61 25.11
N LYS A 135 -12.80 -2.46 24.79
CA LYS A 135 -13.84 -1.86 25.64
C LYS A 135 -15.16 -1.56 24.93
N LEU A 136 -15.20 -1.61 23.60
CA LEU A 136 -16.36 -1.19 22.83
C LEU A 136 -17.53 -2.15 23.00
N GLU A 137 -17.28 -3.46 23.09
CA GLU A 137 -18.28 -4.49 23.38
C GLU A 137 -18.93 -4.28 24.75
N ASP A 138 -18.12 -4.12 25.81
CA ASP A 138 -18.63 -3.84 27.17
C ASP A 138 -19.53 -2.60 27.24
N VAL A 139 -19.21 -1.56 26.48
CA VAL A 139 -20.00 -0.33 26.42
C VAL A 139 -21.29 -0.54 25.62
N ALA A 140 -21.23 -1.29 24.51
CA ALA A 140 -22.39 -1.64 23.70
C ALA A 140 -23.38 -2.53 24.47
N GLU A 141 -22.89 -3.51 25.23
CA GLU A 141 -23.70 -4.37 26.10
C GLU A 141 -24.40 -3.58 27.20
N LYS A 142 -23.67 -2.71 27.93
CA LYS A 142 -24.27 -1.81 28.94
C LYS A 142 -25.33 -0.87 28.36
N THR A 143 -25.14 -0.42 27.11
CA THR A 143 -26.10 0.43 26.39
C THR A 143 -27.36 -0.34 25.98
N THR A 144 -27.23 -1.65 25.77
CA THR A 144 -28.32 -2.58 25.42
C THR A 144 -29.08 -3.04 26.67
N GLU A 145 -28.39 -3.30 27.79
CA GLU A 145 -28.96 -3.62 29.11
C GLU A 145 -29.75 -2.44 29.71
N ALA A 146 -29.28 -1.20 29.50
CA ALA A 146 -30.04 0.00 29.88
C ALA A 146 -31.35 0.17 29.08
N ARG A 147 -31.47 -0.49 27.92
CA ARG A 147 -32.68 -0.47 27.07
C ARG A 147 -33.65 -1.63 27.34
N THR A 148 -33.29 -2.65 28.12
CA THR A 148 -34.06 -3.92 28.21
C THR A 148 -34.78 -4.19 29.54
N GLN A 149 -35.11 -3.16 30.33
CA GLN A 149 -36.12 -3.36 31.39
C GLN A 149 -37.53 -3.52 30.78
N THR A 150 -38.07 -4.75 30.93
CA THR A 150 -39.44 -5.31 30.68
C THR A 150 -39.77 -5.91 29.28
N PRO A 151 -40.56 -7.02 29.19
CA PRO A 151 -40.00 -8.37 29.02
C PRO A 151 -40.59 -9.21 27.84
N THR A 152 -39.97 -10.40 27.66
CA THR A 152 -40.42 -11.61 26.91
C THR A 152 -40.29 -11.55 25.38
N ALA A 153 -39.80 -12.57 24.65
CA ALA A 153 -39.67 -14.00 24.93
C ALA A 153 -38.57 -14.67 24.04
N SER A 154 -38.09 -15.84 24.51
CA SER A 154 -37.58 -17.05 23.81
C SER A 154 -37.41 -17.00 22.29
N SER A 155 -36.43 -17.63 21.63
CA SER A 155 -35.39 -18.62 21.95
C SER A 155 -34.71 -18.91 20.60
N GLU A 156 -33.42 -19.26 20.57
CA GLU A 156 -32.91 -20.48 19.90
C GLU A 156 -31.38 -20.45 19.77
N SER A 157 -30.80 -21.60 20.09
CA SER A 157 -29.37 -21.90 20.15
C SER A 157 -28.87 -22.48 18.84
N ALA A 158 -27.53 -22.53 18.75
CA ALA A 158 -26.69 -23.23 17.76
C ALA A 158 -26.48 -22.46 16.44
N ASN A 159 -25.28 -22.34 15.88
CA ASN A 159 -24.09 -23.18 15.98
C ASN A 159 -22.88 -22.35 15.50
N LYS A 160 -21.72 -22.42 16.18
CA LYS A 160 -20.47 -21.73 15.75
C LYS A 160 -19.81 -22.46 14.56
N PRO A 161 -19.47 -21.78 13.46
CA PRO A 161 -18.35 -22.18 12.63
C PRO A 161 -17.05 -21.66 13.26
N LYS A 162 -16.00 -22.48 13.26
CA LYS A 162 -14.64 -22.04 13.53
C LYS A 162 -14.18 -21.27 12.30
N GLU A 163 -13.91 -19.98 12.43
CA GLU A 163 -13.27 -19.21 11.36
C GLU A 163 -11.76 -19.24 11.53
N GLU A 164 -11.13 -19.71 10.46
CA GLU A 164 -9.69 -19.81 10.26
C GLU A 164 -9.09 -18.41 10.15
N GLN A 165 -7.87 -18.28 10.68
CA GLN A 165 -7.07 -17.05 10.71
C GLN A 165 -7.01 -16.40 9.31
N GLN A 166 -7.59 -15.21 9.16
CA GLN A 166 -7.49 -14.44 7.91
C GLN A 166 -6.09 -13.81 7.78
N VAL A 167 -5.37 -14.26 6.75
CA VAL A 167 -4.06 -13.75 6.32
C VAL A 167 -4.23 -12.31 5.79
N PRO A 168 -3.30 -11.37 6.07
CA PRO A 168 -3.36 -10.01 5.53
C PRO A 168 -3.55 -10.03 3.99
N LYS A 169 -4.63 -9.39 3.51
CA LYS A 169 -5.03 -9.40 2.10
C LYS A 169 -4.17 -8.43 1.30
N VAL A 170 -3.13 -8.95 0.66
CA VAL A 170 -2.34 -8.20 -0.34
C VAL A 170 -3.18 -8.05 -1.60
N GLU A 171 -3.37 -6.82 -2.08
CA GLU A 171 -4.09 -6.57 -3.32
C GLU A 171 -3.17 -6.63 -4.56
N LEU A 172 -3.74 -6.94 -5.72
CA LEU A 172 -3.00 -6.98 -6.99
C LEU A 172 -2.25 -5.66 -7.28
N GLN A 173 -2.90 -4.53 -7.00
CA GLN A 173 -2.31 -3.21 -7.20
C GLN A 173 -1.10 -2.96 -6.31
N GLU A 174 -1.10 -3.53 -5.10
CA GLU A 174 0.06 -3.45 -4.21
C GLU A 174 1.23 -4.24 -4.81
N LEU A 175 1.00 -5.48 -5.26
CA LEU A 175 2.03 -6.27 -5.94
C LEU A 175 2.62 -5.53 -7.14
N TYR A 176 1.77 -4.88 -7.95
CA TYR A 176 2.23 -4.06 -9.07
C TYR A 176 3.10 -2.90 -8.59
N ASN A 177 2.66 -2.13 -7.60
CA ASN A 177 3.39 -0.98 -7.07
C ASN A 177 4.75 -1.40 -6.45
N GLN A 178 4.82 -2.55 -5.78
CA GLN A 178 6.07 -3.12 -5.26
C GLN A 178 7.05 -3.48 -6.38
N SER A 179 6.50 -3.93 -7.52
CA SER A 179 7.26 -4.48 -8.65
C SER A 179 7.68 -3.43 -9.68
N PHE A 180 6.93 -2.33 -9.77
CA PHE A 180 6.99 -1.40 -10.90
C PHE A 180 8.39 -0.87 -11.20
N VAL A 181 9.08 -0.35 -10.18
CA VAL A 181 10.37 0.33 -10.37
C VAL A 181 11.49 -0.66 -10.72
N ILE A 182 11.50 -1.84 -10.08
CA ILE A 182 12.51 -2.87 -10.36
C ILE A 182 12.26 -3.52 -11.72
N SER A 183 10.99 -3.75 -12.09
CA SER A 183 10.62 -4.22 -13.44
C SER A 183 11.03 -3.21 -14.51
N ASN A 184 10.80 -1.91 -14.28
CA ASN A 184 11.22 -0.87 -15.22
C ASN A 184 12.75 -0.85 -15.41
N GLU A 185 13.53 -1.02 -14.34
CA GLU A 185 14.99 -1.17 -14.46
C GLU A 185 15.40 -2.37 -15.33
N LYS A 186 14.74 -3.52 -15.11
CA LYS A 186 14.96 -4.75 -15.86
C LYS A 186 14.65 -4.57 -17.34
N GLN A 187 13.52 -3.94 -17.66
CA GLN A 187 13.14 -3.61 -19.05
C GLN A 187 14.15 -2.66 -19.70
N GLU A 188 14.68 -1.67 -18.99
CA GLU A 188 15.71 -0.77 -19.52
C GLU A 188 16.99 -1.52 -19.85
N ILE A 189 17.51 -2.30 -18.90
CA ILE A 189 18.74 -3.09 -19.09
C ILE A 189 18.60 -4.04 -20.28
N PHE A 190 17.47 -4.77 -20.35
CA PHE A 190 17.26 -5.72 -21.42
C PHE A 190 17.06 -5.02 -22.77
N SER A 191 16.32 -3.90 -22.82
CA SER A 191 16.10 -3.17 -24.08
C SER A 191 17.40 -2.57 -24.62
N GLU A 192 18.30 -2.08 -23.78
CA GLU A 192 19.65 -1.67 -24.18
C GLU A 192 20.49 -2.85 -24.72
N MET A 193 20.35 -4.04 -24.13
CA MET A 193 21.08 -5.24 -24.55
C MET A 193 20.71 -5.77 -25.93
N VAL A 194 19.46 -5.59 -26.33
CA VAL A 194 18.91 -6.13 -27.57
C VAL A 194 18.53 -5.03 -28.57
N ALA A 195 18.96 -3.79 -28.31
CA ALA A 195 18.70 -2.65 -29.17
C ALA A 195 19.10 -2.95 -30.62
N ASP A 196 18.21 -2.59 -31.55
CA ASP A 196 18.38 -2.77 -33.00
C ASP A 196 18.52 -4.23 -33.49
N LEU A 197 18.31 -5.23 -32.62
CA LEU A 197 18.32 -6.63 -33.00
C LEU A 197 16.91 -7.13 -33.32
N GLY A 198 16.77 -7.82 -34.45
CA GLY A 198 15.56 -8.59 -34.76
C GLY A 198 15.42 -9.78 -33.82
N TRP A 199 14.18 -10.18 -33.53
CA TRP A 199 13.89 -11.32 -32.66
C TRP A 199 13.30 -12.51 -33.43
N SER A 200 13.57 -13.71 -32.95
CA SER A 200 12.87 -14.95 -33.31
C SER A 200 12.63 -15.78 -32.05
N CYS A 201 11.56 -16.57 -32.04
CA CYS A 201 11.22 -17.38 -30.86
C CYS A 201 10.91 -18.81 -31.29
N ASP A 202 11.64 -19.76 -30.73
CA ASP A 202 11.32 -21.18 -30.79
C ASP A 202 10.48 -21.54 -29.56
N MET A 203 9.18 -21.68 -29.76
CA MET A 203 8.23 -22.01 -28.69
C MET A 203 8.31 -23.49 -28.26
N LEU A 204 8.89 -24.36 -29.08
CA LEU A 204 9.06 -25.79 -28.75
C LEU A 204 10.27 -25.98 -27.82
N GLU A 205 11.35 -25.25 -28.09
CA GLU A 205 12.56 -25.27 -27.27
C GLU A 205 12.56 -24.21 -26.17
N GLY A 206 11.62 -23.26 -26.20
CA GLY A 206 11.51 -22.18 -25.22
C GLY A 206 12.68 -21.21 -25.30
N LYS A 207 13.09 -20.88 -26.53
CA LYS A 207 14.26 -20.04 -26.81
C LYS A 207 13.84 -18.77 -27.54
N LEU A 208 14.13 -17.62 -26.92
CA LEU A 208 14.00 -16.32 -27.56
C LEU A 208 15.38 -15.85 -28.01
N THR A 209 15.54 -15.62 -29.31
CA THR A 209 16.81 -15.19 -29.90
C THR A 209 16.70 -13.77 -30.41
N PHE A 210 17.67 -12.92 -30.06
CA PHE A 210 17.87 -11.60 -30.66
C PHE A 210 19.18 -11.59 -31.45
N GLY A 211 19.12 -11.12 -32.70
CA GLY A 211 20.29 -11.12 -33.60
C GLY A 211 20.75 -12.54 -33.92
N GLU A 212 22.06 -12.77 -33.93
CA GLU A 212 22.65 -14.06 -34.31
C GLU A 212 22.98 -14.96 -33.09
N ASP A 213 23.25 -14.38 -31.92
CA ASP A 213 23.88 -15.09 -30.79
C ASP A 213 23.19 -14.89 -29.43
N LYS A 214 22.27 -13.93 -29.28
CA LYS A 214 21.62 -13.67 -27.99
C LYS A 214 20.43 -14.58 -27.79
N VAL A 215 20.69 -15.78 -27.27
CA VAL A 215 19.69 -16.79 -27.00
C VAL A 215 19.34 -16.81 -25.52
N PHE A 216 18.05 -16.67 -25.22
CA PHE A 216 17.51 -16.62 -23.88
C PHE A 216 16.50 -17.73 -23.62
N ASP A 217 16.57 -18.32 -22.43
CA ASP A 217 15.52 -19.20 -21.91
C ASP A 217 14.29 -18.37 -21.53
N ILE A 218 13.12 -18.88 -21.93
CA ILE A 218 11.84 -18.23 -21.62
C ILE A 218 10.93 -19.10 -20.76
N GLN A 219 10.02 -18.42 -20.07
CA GLN A 219 8.81 -19.01 -19.51
C GLN A 219 7.62 -18.24 -20.07
N ILE A 220 6.52 -18.95 -20.32
CA ILE A 220 5.31 -18.38 -20.90
C ILE A 220 4.40 -17.98 -19.74
N LEU A 221 4.03 -16.70 -19.67
CA LEU A 221 3.19 -16.18 -18.61
C LEU A 221 1.70 -16.31 -18.96
N GLY A 222 1.35 -15.88 -20.18
CA GLY A 222 -0.02 -15.90 -20.67
C GLY A 222 -0.13 -15.25 -22.03
N THR A 223 -1.34 -15.24 -22.57
CA THR A 223 -1.65 -14.72 -23.90
C THR A 223 -2.82 -13.76 -23.83
N TYR A 224 -2.66 -12.60 -24.48
CA TYR A 224 -3.76 -11.68 -24.73
C TYR A 224 -4.25 -11.86 -26.17
N ALA A 225 -5.56 -12.04 -26.33
CA ALA A 225 -6.23 -12.10 -27.63
C ALA A 225 -6.97 -10.78 -27.88
N GLU A 226 -6.52 -10.00 -28.88
CA GLU A 226 -7.07 -8.67 -29.16
C GLU A 226 -8.53 -8.70 -29.59
N ASN A 227 -8.90 -9.67 -30.44
CA ASN A 227 -10.27 -9.81 -30.95
C ASN A 227 -11.27 -10.19 -29.86
N GLU A 228 -10.85 -11.06 -28.94
CA GLU A 228 -11.67 -11.52 -27.82
C GLU A 228 -11.56 -10.60 -26.60
N LYS A 229 -10.62 -9.65 -26.62
CA LYS A 229 -10.27 -8.80 -25.48
C LYS A 229 -10.11 -9.62 -24.20
N SER A 230 -9.40 -10.74 -24.29
CA SER A 230 -9.28 -11.67 -23.17
C SER A 230 -7.83 -12.06 -22.91
N TRP A 231 -7.53 -12.19 -21.62
CA TRP A 231 -6.29 -12.76 -21.12
C TRP A 231 -6.51 -14.22 -20.74
N LEU A 232 -5.61 -15.10 -21.19
CA LEU A 232 -5.54 -16.50 -20.81
C LEU A 232 -4.17 -16.78 -20.18
N TRP A 233 -4.17 -17.26 -18.93
CA TRP A 233 -2.94 -17.68 -18.28
C TRP A 233 -2.34 -18.93 -18.93
N ALA A 234 -1.01 -19.00 -19.00
CA ALA A 234 -0.34 -20.14 -19.63
C ALA A 234 -0.62 -21.47 -18.92
N TRP A 235 -0.72 -21.45 -17.58
CA TRP A 235 -1.08 -22.62 -16.77
C TRP A 235 -2.50 -23.15 -17.03
N ALA A 236 -3.37 -22.35 -17.65
CA ALA A 236 -4.72 -22.73 -18.04
C ALA A 236 -4.83 -23.16 -19.51
N ASN A 237 -3.78 -22.95 -20.30
CA ASN A 237 -3.80 -23.16 -21.74
C ASN A 237 -3.47 -24.61 -22.13
N ASN A 238 -4.40 -25.51 -21.82
CA ASN A 238 -4.25 -26.95 -22.09
C ASN A 238 -4.34 -27.31 -23.58
N GLN A 239 -4.84 -26.40 -24.41
CA GLN A 239 -5.09 -26.66 -25.84
C GLN A 239 -3.86 -26.41 -26.72
N SER A 240 -2.97 -25.52 -26.31
CA SER A 240 -1.78 -25.16 -27.10
C SER A 240 -0.60 -26.13 -26.95
N GLY A 241 -0.73 -27.16 -26.11
CA GLY A 241 0.32 -28.18 -25.93
C GLY A 241 1.64 -27.61 -25.38
N ILE A 242 1.58 -26.53 -24.59
CA ILE A 242 2.75 -25.89 -24.00
C ILE A 242 3.43 -26.88 -23.04
N PRO A 243 4.72 -27.22 -23.26
CA PRO A 243 5.45 -28.07 -22.32
C PRO A 243 5.48 -27.48 -20.91
N GLU A 244 5.23 -28.32 -19.90
CA GLU A 244 5.17 -27.92 -18.48
C GLU A 244 6.45 -27.22 -17.97
N LYS A 245 7.60 -27.56 -18.57
CA LYS A 245 8.89 -26.92 -18.29
C LYS A 245 8.93 -25.41 -18.59
N PHE A 246 7.97 -24.89 -19.35
CA PHE A 246 7.87 -23.45 -19.69
C PHE A 246 6.78 -22.71 -18.93
N LEU A 247 6.14 -23.37 -17.95
CA LEU A 247 5.02 -22.80 -17.18
C LEU A 247 5.42 -22.33 -15.78
N GLN A 248 6.70 -22.41 -15.40
CA GLN A 248 7.14 -22.21 -14.02
C GLN A 248 6.82 -20.80 -13.50
N THR A 249 7.01 -19.77 -14.33
CA THR A 249 6.65 -18.39 -13.96
C THR A 249 5.13 -18.22 -13.80
N ALA A 250 4.34 -18.78 -14.72
CA ALA A 250 2.88 -18.71 -14.63
C ALA A 250 2.34 -19.45 -13.40
N LEU A 251 2.88 -20.64 -13.11
CA LEU A 251 2.54 -21.43 -11.92
C LEU A 251 2.97 -20.72 -10.63
N GLY A 252 4.14 -20.06 -10.62
CA GLY A 252 4.60 -19.26 -9.49
C GLY A 252 3.68 -18.07 -9.20
N ILE A 253 3.18 -17.40 -10.25
CA ILE A 253 2.21 -16.30 -10.09
C ILE A 253 0.85 -16.81 -9.63
N LYS A 254 0.41 -17.97 -10.13
CA LYS A 254 -0.79 -18.65 -9.62
C LYS A 254 -0.67 -18.96 -8.13
N ALA A 255 0.48 -19.49 -7.70
CA ALA A 255 0.73 -19.80 -6.29
C ALA A 255 0.73 -18.53 -5.40
N ILE A 256 1.27 -17.41 -5.88
CA ILE A 256 1.16 -16.10 -5.22
C ILE A 256 -0.32 -15.67 -5.13
N GLY A 257 -1.06 -15.83 -6.23
CA GLY A 257 -2.49 -15.55 -6.27
C GLY A 257 -3.31 -16.38 -5.30
N GLU A 258 -3.00 -17.68 -5.16
CA GLU A 258 -3.65 -18.58 -4.21
C GLU A 258 -3.30 -18.19 -2.76
N ALA A 259 -2.03 -17.87 -2.49
CA ALA A 259 -1.55 -17.49 -1.16
C ALA A 259 -2.18 -16.18 -0.66
N TYR A 260 -2.39 -15.21 -1.55
CA TYR A 260 -2.98 -13.91 -1.21
C TYR A 260 -4.46 -13.77 -1.59
N GLN A 261 -5.08 -14.83 -2.12
CA GLN A 261 -6.47 -14.84 -2.59
C GLN A 261 -6.77 -13.73 -3.62
N ILE A 262 -5.87 -13.55 -4.59
CA ILE A 262 -5.99 -12.56 -5.67
C ILE A 262 -6.63 -13.20 -6.89
N GLU A 263 -7.92 -12.94 -7.11
CA GLU A 263 -8.73 -13.55 -8.17
C GLU A 263 -8.13 -13.38 -9.57
N GLU A 264 -7.55 -12.23 -9.89
CA GLU A 264 -6.96 -11.96 -11.20
C GLU A 264 -5.80 -12.89 -11.56
N LEU A 265 -5.09 -13.41 -10.56
CA LEU A 265 -3.93 -14.28 -10.76
C LEU A 265 -4.31 -15.77 -10.82
N ILE A 266 -5.51 -16.12 -10.33
CA ILE A 266 -6.00 -17.51 -10.24
C ILE A 266 -7.20 -17.78 -11.17
N THR A 267 -7.78 -16.75 -11.78
CA THR A 267 -8.86 -16.88 -12.77
C THR A 267 -8.27 -17.29 -14.11
N PRO A 268 -8.58 -18.49 -14.67
CA PRO A 268 -7.92 -19.04 -15.86
C PRO A 268 -7.93 -18.11 -17.08
N LYS A 269 -9.11 -17.55 -17.39
CA LYS A 269 -9.35 -16.65 -18.51
C LYS A 269 -10.25 -15.50 -18.05
N LYS A 270 -9.91 -14.27 -18.41
CA LYS A 270 -10.69 -13.08 -18.06
C LYS A 270 -10.82 -12.14 -19.24
N GLU A 271 -12.03 -11.64 -19.49
CA GLU A 271 -12.29 -10.56 -20.44
C GLU A 271 -11.98 -9.21 -19.81
N LEU A 272 -11.28 -8.34 -20.56
CA LEU A 272 -10.69 -7.11 -20.07
C LEU A 272 -10.71 -6.05 -21.18
N ASP A 273 -11.03 -4.81 -20.84
CA ASP A 273 -11.15 -3.73 -21.82
C ASP A 273 -9.85 -3.37 -22.54
N ALA A 274 -8.71 -3.74 -21.96
CA ALA A 274 -7.36 -3.52 -22.49
C ALA A 274 -6.43 -4.71 -22.17
N ASP A 275 -5.29 -4.77 -22.87
CA ASP A 275 -4.26 -5.79 -22.65
C ASP A 275 -3.61 -5.64 -21.25
N PRO A 276 -3.78 -6.61 -20.33
CA PRO A 276 -3.18 -6.57 -19.00
C PRO A 276 -1.75 -7.15 -18.97
N GLY A 277 -1.24 -7.68 -20.07
CA GLY A 277 -0.08 -8.56 -20.04
C GLY A 277 1.18 -7.89 -19.51
N ALA A 278 1.41 -6.61 -19.83
CA ALA A 278 2.53 -5.85 -19.26
C ALA A 278 2.38 -5.65 -17.74
N TYR A 279 1.15 -5.50 -17.25
CA TYR A 279 0.85 -5.35 -15.83
C TYR A 279 1.14 -6.65 -15.07
N PHE A 280 0.66 -7.79 -15.56
CA PHE A 280 0.98 -9.10 -14.98
C PHE A 280 2.47 -9.46 -15.09
N SER A 281 3.09 -9.15 -16.23
CA SER A 281 4.52 -9.42 -16.43
C SER A 281 5.43 -8.56 -15.56
N THR A 282 5.00 -7.34 -15.23
CA THR A 282 5.67 -6.49 -14.25
C THR A 282 5.70 -7.15 -12.87
N ILE A 283 4.57 -7.69 -12.42
CA ILE A 283 4.50 -8.43 -11.15
C ILE A 283 5.36 -9.70 -11.21
N ALA A 284 5.19 -10.50 -12.27
CA ALA A 284 5.90 -11.76 -12.45
C ALA A 284 7.43 -11.59 -12.43
N SER A 285 7.94 -10.63 -13.21
CA SER A 285 9.37 -10.41 -13.32
C SER A 285 10.02 -9.95 -12.01
N ALA A 286 9.30 -9.19 -11.19
CA ALA A 286 9.79 -8.77 -9.88
C ALA A 286 9.71 -9.89 -8.84
N MET A 287 8.52 -10.48 -8.67
CA MET A 287 8.22 -11.43 -7.59
C MET A 287 8.95 -12.76 -7.76
N LEU A 288 9.12 -13.21 -9.00
CA LEU A 288 9.81 -14.45 -9.33
C LEU A 288 11.26 -14.25 -9.78
N LYS A 289 11.76 -13.01 -9.69
CA LYS A 289 13.15 -12.64 -9.96
C LYS A 289 13.64 -12.94 -11.39
N GLU A 290 12.74 -12.97 -12.36
CA GLU A 290 13.11 -13.07 -13.78
C GLU A 290 13.90 -11.83 -14.22
N SER A 291 14.75 -11.95 -15.24
CA SER A 291 15.60 -10.85 -15.68
C SER A 291 14.84 -9.77 -16.48
N CYS A 292 13.75 -10.13 -17.17
CA CYS A 292 12.93 -9.22 -17.99
C CYS A 292 11.61 -9.92 -18.41
N TYR A 293 10.70 -9.19 -19.05
CA TYR A 293 9.62 -9.76 -19.86
C TYR A 293 9.57 -9.17 -21.28
N VAL A 294 9.05 -9.97 -22.22
CA VAL A 294 8.92 -9.59 -23.64
C VAL A 294 7.52 -9.93 -24.16
N PRO A 295 6.79 -8.96 -24.72
CA PRO A 295 5.57 -9.24 -25.48
C PRO A 295 5.93 -9.71 -26.90
N LEU A 296 5.47 -10.90 -27.27
CA LEU A 296 5.64 -11.49 -28.59
C LEU A 296 4.30 -11.44 -29.34
N SER A 297 4.12 -10.39 -30.14
CA SER A 297 2.88 -10.16 -30.89
C SER A 297 2.90 -10.83 -32.26
N PHE A 298 1.85 -11.61 -32.56
CA PHE A 298 1.65 -12.29 -33.83
C PHE A 298 0.16 -12.39 -34.18
N LYS A 299 -0.26 -11.77 -35.29
CA LYS A 299 -1.62 -11.87 -35.85
C LYS A 299 -2.77 -11.62 -34.84
N GLY A 300 -2.67 -10.57 -34.02
CA GLY A 300 -3.71 -10.20 -33.04
C GLY A 300 -3.70 -11.02 -31.75
N LEU A 301 -2.68 -11.84 -31.54
CA LEU A 301 -2.35 -12.49 -30.27
C LEU A 301 -1.02 -11.95 -29.77
N THR A 302 -0.94 -11.60 -28.49
CA THR A 302 0.32 -11.25 -27.83
C THR A 302 0.62 -12.27 -26.74
N VAL A 303 1.72 -13.00 -26.92
CA VAL A 303 2.22 -13.95 -25.92
C VAL A 303 3.23 -13.22 -25.05
N TYR A 304 2.97 -13.17 -23.74
CA TYR A 304 3.90 -12.57 -22.80
C TYR A 304 4.81 -13.64 -22.23
N VAL A 305 6.11 -13.44 -22.38
CA VAL A 305 7.14 -14.35 -21.88
C VAL A 305 8.06 -13.63 -20.91
N THR A 306 8.53 -14.33 -19.90
CA THR A 306 9.65 -13.87 -19.06
C THR A 306 10.95 -14.47 -19.54
N VAL A 307 12.04 -13.75 -19.28
CA VAL A 307 13.39 -14.10 -19.73
C VAL A 307 14.32 -14.21 -18.54
N SER A 308 15.14 -15.26 -18.53
CA SER A 308 16.27 -15.41 -17.61
C SER A 308 17.60 -15.13 -18.32
N SER A 309 18.42 -14.22 -17.77
CA SER A 309 19.68 -13.79 -18.37
C SER A 309 20.69 -13.31 -17.32
N LYS A 310 21.75 -14.11 -17.11
CA LYS A 310 22.87 -13.74 -16.24
C LYS A 310 23.56 -12.44 -16.69
N GLU A 311 23.62 -12.20 -18.00
CA GLU A 311 24.20 -10.96 -18.54
C GLU A 311 23.36 -9.75 -18.14
N ALA A 312 22.02 -9.83 -18.26
CA ALA A 312 21.13 -8.77 -17.83
C ALA A 312 21.22 -8.54 -16.31
N ASP A 313 21.20 -9.60 -15.52
CA ASP A 313 21.30 -9.52 -14.06
C ASP A 313 22.62 -8.88 -13.61
N SER A 314 23.72 -9.14 -14.33
CA SER A 314 25.04 -8.54 -14.04
C SER A 314 25.08 -7.02 -14.23
N LYS A 315 24.15 -6.46 -15.00
CA LYS A 315 24.02 -5.02 -15.27
C LYS A 315 23.05 -4.31 -14.33
N ALA A 316 22.51 -5.02 -13.32
CA ALA A 316 21.62 -4.44 -12.32
C ALA A 316 22.25 -3.19 -11.68
N LYS A 317 21.44 -2.13 -11.51
CA LYS A 317 21.87 -0.87 -10.91
C LYS A 317 22.08 -1.10 -9.41
N THR A 318 23.33 -1.20 -8.97
CA THR A 318 23.71 -1.48 -7.57
C THR A 318 24.34 -0.27 -6.87
N ALA A 319 25.07 0.58 -7.62
CA ALA A 319 25.66 1.79 -7.07
C ALA A 319 24.57 2.78 -6.62
N PRO A 320 24.68 3.40 -5.42
CA PRO A 320 23.65 4.29 -4.88
C PRO A 320 23.27 5.44 -5.83
N ALA A 321 24.26 6.00 -6.53
CA ALA A 321 24.03 7.07 -7.50
C ALA A 321 23.17 6.60 -8.70
N LEU A 322 23.40 5.38 -9.19
CA LEU A 322 22.62 4.79 -10.28
C LEU A 322 21.18 4.48 -9.83
N ILE A 323 21.01 3.98 -8.61
CA ILE A 323 19.69 3.75 -8.00
C ILE A 323 18.92 5.07 -7.89
N CYS A 324 19.55 6.13 -7.39
CA CYS A 324 18.92 7.45 -7.27
C CYS A 324 18.54 8.01 -8.65
N ALA A 325 19.46 7.97 -9.62
CA ALA A 325 19.22 8.45 -10.97
C ALA A 325 18.09 7.70 -11.68
N HIS A 326 18.07 6.36 -11.54
CA HIS A 326 16.99 5.52 -12.07
C HIS A 326 15.65 5.88 -11.47
N PHE A 327 15.56 5.92 -10.13
CA PHE A 327 14.31 6.25 -9.45
C PHE A 327 13.80 7.65 -9.85
N SER A 328 14.68 8.65 -9.92
CA SER A 328 14.33 10.00 -10.39
C SER A 328 13.79 9.99 -11.83
N LYS A 329 14.42 9.24 -12.74
CA LYS A 329 13.95 9.09 -14.12
C LYS A 329 12.55 8.48 -14.16
N VAL A 330 12.32 7.38 -13.43
CA VAL A 330 11.00 6.73 -13.39
C VAL A 330 9.94 7.66 -12.79
N ALA A 331 10.23 8.31 -11.66
CA ALA A 331 9.34 9.27 -11.00
C ALA A 331 8.98 10.49 -11.87
N ALA A 332 9.83 10.87 -12.83
CA ALA A 332 9.55 11.97 -13.75
C ALA A 332 8.66 11.57 -14.93
N ASN A 333 8.68 10.30 -15.34
CA ASN A 333 8.02 9.83 -16.56
C ASN A 333 6.72 9.07 -16.32
N TYR A 334 6.47 8.59 -15.09
CA TYR A 334 5.33 7.73 -14.78
C TYR A 334 4.57 8.22 -13.54
N LYS A 335 3.28 7.86 -13.47
CA LYS A 335 2.43 8.08 -12.29
C LYS A 335 2.30 6.80 -11.49
N PHE A 336 2.79 6.81 -10.25
CA PHE A 336 2.76 5.67 -9.32
C PHE A 336 2.99 6.19 -7.89
N PRO A 337 2.78 5.39 -6.82
CA PRO A 337 3.04 5.86 -5.46
C PRO A 337 4.55 5.87 -5.17
N HIS A 338 5.21 7.03 -5.31
CA HIS A 338 6.68 7.13 -5.25
C HIS A 338 7.24 6.63 -3.91
N LYS A 339 6.70 7.07 -2.77
CA LYS A 339 7.19 6.66 -1.44
C LYS A 339 7.12 5.15 -1.22
N TYR A 340 5.96 4.57 -1.49
CA TYR A 340 5.73 3.12 -1.38
C TYR A 340 6.68 2.35 -2.31
N SER A 341 6.77 2.76 -3.58
CA SER A 341 7.57 2.04 -4.57
C SER A 341 9.08 2.19 -4.33
N LEU A 342 9.54 3.33 -3.78
CA LEU A 342 10.94 3.51 -3.38
C LEU A 342 11.31 2.55 -2.25
N TYR A 343 10.43 2.38 -1.26
CA TYR A 343 10.66 1.45 -0.15
C TYR A 343 10.94 0.03 -0.67
N PHE A 344 10.05 -0.51 -1.50
CA PHE A 344 10.20 -1.87 -2.03
C PHE A 344 11.37 -2.00 -3.00
N TYR A 345 11.63 -0.97 -3.82
CA TYR A 345 12.80 -0.96 -4.69
C TYR A 345 14.11 -1.00 -3.90
N LEU A 346 14.24 -0.21 -2.83
CA LEU A 346 15.44 -0.20 -1.98
C LEU A 346 15.59 -1.51 -1.18
N LYS A 347 14.50 -2.10 -0.68
CA LYS A 347 14.50 -3.44 -0.07
C LYS A 347 14.97 -4.51 -1.07
N ALA A 348 14.49 -4.46 -2.32
CA ALA A 348 14.94 -5.36 -3.39
C ALA A 348 16.43 -5.20 -3.73
N LYS A 349 16.99 -4.01 -3.52
CA LYS A 349 18.44 -3.73 -3.65
C LYS A 349 19.26 -4.12 -2.41
N GLY A 350 18.61 -4.65 -1.37
CA GLY A 350 19.24 -5.11 -0.14
C GLY A 350 19.64 -3.98 0.81
N TYR A 351 18.97 -2.83 0.73
CA TYR A 351 19.09 -1.80 1.76
C TYR A 351 18.18 -2.13 2.94
N ASP A 352 18.63 -1.80 4.14
CA ASP A 352 17.70 -1.62 5.24
C ASP A 352 17.02 -0.25 5.10
N VAL A 353 15.70 -0.19 5.26
CA VAL A 353 14.90 0.99 4.90
C VAL A 353 14.03 1.37 6.09
N GLU A 354 14.21 2.59 6.56
CA GLU A 354 13.52 3.18 7.70
C GLU A 354 12.72 4.40 7.23
N PHE A 355 11.55 4.61 7.82
CA PHE A 355 10.81 5.86 7.67
C PHE A 355 11.28 6.88 8.70
N THR A 356 11.55 8.11 8.27
CA THR A 356 11.87 9.24 9.14
C THR A 356 10.90 10.38 8.84
N GLY A 357 9.78 10.40 9.57
CA GLY A 357 8.64 11.25 9.25
C GLY A 357 8.08 10.93 7.86
N ASN A 358 8.00 11.94 7.00
CA ASN A 358 7.56 11.73 5.62
C ASN A 358 8.66 11.18 4.67
N ASN A 359 9.91 11.08 5.14
CA ASN A 359 11.06 10.72 4.32
C ASN A 359 11.44 9.25 4.50
N ILE A 360 12.26 8.74 3.58
CA ILE A 360 12.88 7.42 3.65
C ILE A 360 14.38 7.61 3.84
N ILE A 361 14.95 6.92 4.83
CA ILE A 361 16.40 6.74 4.97
C ILE A 361 16.68 5.25 4.76
N ALA A 362 17.53 4.93 3.81
CA ALA A 362 17.93 3.57 3.52
C ALA A 362 19.44 3.43 3.67
N LYS A 363 19.90 2.37 4.33
CA LYS A 363 21.31 2.13 4.67
C LYS A 363 21.73 0.76 4.16
N LYS A 364 22.95 0.68 3.60
CA LYS A 364 23.59 -0.57 3.20
C LYS A 364 25.09 -0.38 3.32
N ASP A 365 25.74 -1.13 4.20
CA ASP A 365 27.16 -0.96 4.53
C ASP A 365 27.49 0.51 4.88
N ALA A 366 28.40 1.14 4.15
CA ALA A 366 28.74 2.55 4.31
C ALA A 366 27.85 3.49 3.47
N ASP A 367 26.93 2.97 2.66
CA ASP A 367 26.07 3.75 1.78
C ASP A 367 24.73 4.10 2.44
N GLN A 368 24.26 5.32 2.15
CA GLN A 368 22.96 5.82 2.59
C GLN A 368 22.23 6.47 1.42
N ILE A 369 20.93 6.22 1.29
CA ILE A 369 20.01 6.89 0.37
C ILE A 369 18.93 7.59 1.18
N LEU A 370 18.72 8.89 0.91
CA LEU A 370 17.65 9.71 1.49
C LEU A 370 16.64 10.05 0.39
N GLY A 371 15.40 9.63 0.57
CA GLY A 371 14.24 10.05 -0.24
C GLY A 371 13.39 11.05 0.54
N ILE A 372 13.20 12.25 -0.01
CA ILE A 372 12.36 13.31 0.54
C ILE A 372 11.08 13.41 -0.29
N PHE A 373 9.95 13.46 0.39
CA PHE A 373 8.62 13.46 -0.25
C PHE A 373 7.78 14.65 0.22
N ASP A 374 6.85 15.06 -0.63
CA ASP A 374 5.76 15.95 -0.21
C ASP A 374 4.66 15.18 0.53
N LEU A 375 3.69 15.90 1.10
CA LEU A 375 2.61 15.30 1.90
C LEU A 375 1.70 14.33 1.12
N LYS A 376 1.73 14.37 -0.22
CA LYS A 376 1.01 13.43 -1.08
C LYS A 376 1.87 12.21 -1.46
N GLY A 377 3.04 12.05 -0.84
CA GLY A 377 3.97 10.95 -1.09
C GLY A 377 4.73 11.06 -2.42
N ARG A 378 4.75 12.23 -3.05
CA ARG A 378 5.49 12.46 -4.31
C ARG A 378 6.93 12.84 -4.01
N LEU A 379 7.85 12.23 -4.74
CA LEU A 379 9.28 12.50 -4.60
C LEU A 379 9.61 13.98 -4.88
N MET A 380 10.22 14.65 -3.89
CA MET A 380 10.78 15.99 -4.04
C MET A 380 12.29 15.94 -4.30
N LYS A 381 13.00 15.05 -3.61
CA LYS A 381 14.45 14.89 -3.75
C LYS A 381 14.84 13.46 -3.40
N ILE A 382 15.82 12.92 -4.11
CA ILE A 382 16.53 11.71 -3.72
C ILE A 382 18.04 11.98 -3.79
N SER A 383 18.79 11.50 -2.82
CA SER A 383 20.24 11.69 -2.77
C SER A 383 20.92 10.55 -2.05
N ASN A 384 22.16 10.24 -2.44
CA ASN A 384 23.00 9.29 -1.75
C ASN A 384 24.16 9.96 -1.01
N SER A 385 24.62 9.34 0.07
CA SER A 385 25.75 9.79 0.89
C SER A 385 26.46 8.59 1.53
N LYS A 386 27.58 8.84 2.22
CA LYS A 386 28.26 7.85 3.05
C LYS A 386 27.92 8.06 4.53
N ILE A 387 27.79 6.98 5.29
CA ILE A 387 27.60 7.03 6.75
C ILE A 387 28.94 7.37 7.40
N THR A 388 29.05 8.55 8.01
CA THR A 388 30.23 8.93 8.78
C THR A 388 30.19 8.25 10.14
N VAL A 389 30.97 7.18 10.32
CA VAL A 389 31.20 6.62 11.66
C VAL A 389 32.17 7.55 12.36
N GLN A 390 31.71 8.34 13.33
CA GLN A 390 32.62 9.00 14.26
C GLN A 390 33.29 7.89 15.08
N ALA A 391 34.61 7.75 14.90
CA ALA A 391 35.47 6.88 15.69
C ALA A 391 35.75 7.47 17.07
#